data_AF-A0A953EYK9-F1
#
_entry.id   AF-A0A953EYK9-F1
#
_cell.length_a   1.000
_cell.length_b   1.000
_cell.length_c   1.000
_cell.angle_alpha   90.00
_cell.angle_beta   90.00
_cell.angle_gamma   90.00
#
_symmetry.space_group_name_H-M   'P 1'
#
loop_
_entity.id
_entity.type
_entity.pdbx_description
1 polymer ?
#
loop_
_entity_poly.entity_id
_entity_poly.type
_entity_poly.pdbx_seq_one_letter_code
_entity_poly.pdbx_strand_id
1 'polypeptide(L)'
;MASNDEFEPYLLYRVGASAIECALWTLPDGAGALAMFLTETAANQHCSAAAGGEQWRASRPPRAELVQVLKLVYRSGLRYAVLNPTAESGSHVFELRRVLQELGELPA
;
A
#
# COMPACT_ATOMS: atom_id res chain seq x y z
N MET A 1 25.43 -14.71 -2.67
CA MET A 1 24.86 -13.37 -2.75
C MET A 1 23.51 -13.47 -3.44
N ALA A 2 22.47 -13.85 -2.70
CA ALA A 2 21.08 -13.80 -3.15
C ALA A 2 20.45 -12.63 -2.40
N SER A 3 19.63 -11.77 -2.95
CA SER A 3 19.22 -11.43 -4.31
C SER A 3 18.74 -9.99 -4.17
N ASN A 4 18.71 -9.25 -5.27
CA ASN A 4 18.00 -7.99 -5.37
C ASN A 4 16.50 -8.27 -5.15
N ASP A 5 16.09 -8.40 -3.89
CA ASP A 5 14.73 -8.80 -3.50
C ASP A 5 13.81 -7.70 -4.01
N GLU A 6 13.22 -7.96 -5.17
CA GLU A 6 12.27 -7.08 -5.83
C GLU A 6 11.10 -6.93 -4.86
N PHE A 7 11.12 -5.82 -4.12
CA PHE A 7 10.08 -5.49 -3.16
C PHE A 7 8.81 -5.18 -3.93
N GLU A 8 8.02 -6.22 -4.18
CA GLU A 8 6.72 -6.17 -4.84
C GLU A 8 5.65 -6.53 -3.80
N PRO A 9 5.21 -5.57 -2.98
CA PRO A 9 4.13 -5.79 -2.03
C PRO A 9 2.81 -6.06 -2.76
N TYR A 10 1.97 -6.84 -2.11
CA TYR A 10 0.56 -6.94 -2.47
C TYR A 10 -0.15 -5.65 -2.10
N LEU A 11 -0.94 -5.15 -3.04
CA LEU A 11 -1.91 -4.08 -2.83
C LEU A 11 -3.30 -4.68 -2.82
N LEU A 12 -4.14 -4.14 -1.95
CA LEU A 12 -5.57 -4.37 -2.01
C LEU A 12 -6.22 -3.25 -2.79
N TYR A 13 -7.00 -3.61 -3.78
CA TYR A 13 -7.78 -2.66 -4.54
C TYR A 13 -9.21 -3.15 -4.74
N ARG A 14 -10.14 -2.22 -4.94
CA ARG A 14 -11.48 -2.49 -5.44
C ARG A 14 -11.76 -1.59 -6.63
N VAL A 15 -12.58 -2.08 -7.55
CA VAL A 15 -13.07 -1.28 -8.67
C VAL A 15 -14.39 -0.67 -8.24
N GLY A 16 -14.36 0.61 -7.89
CA GLY A 16 -15.57 1.39 -7.60
C GLY A 16 -16.27 1.85 -8.89
N ALA A 17 -17.39 2.55 -8.74
CA ALA A 17 -18.21 3.00 -9.87
C ALA A 17 -17.50 3.97 -10.83
N SER A 18 -16.43 4.63 -10.40
CA SER A 18 -15.71 5.64 -11.21
C SER A 18 -14.19 5.60 -11.10
N ALA A 19 -13.63 4.83 -10.16
CA ALA A 19 -12.19 4.74 -9.93
C ALA A 19 -11.80 3.44 -9.25
N ILE A 20 -10.53 3.09 -9.37
CA ILE A 20 -9.89 2.08 -8.53
C ILE A 20 -9.58 2.72 -7.17
N GLU A 21 -9.99 2.06 -6.10
CA GLU A 21 -9.69 2.47 -4.73
C GLU A 21 -8.70 1.48 -4.12
N CYS A 22 -7.69 1.98 -3.42
CA CYS A 22 -6.74 1.15 -2.67
C CYS A 22 -7.12 1.08 -1.20
N ALA A 23 -6.78 -0.02 -0.52
CA ALA A 23 -7.02 -0.14 0.90
C ALA A 23 -6.16 0.88 1.68
N LEU A 24 -6.78 1.50 2.67
CA LEU A 24 -6.14 2.48 3.53
C LEU A 24 -6.08 1.96 4.97
N TRP A 25 -5.04 2.37 5.67
CA TRP A 25 -4.86 2.19 7.09
C TRP A 25 -4.91 3.54 7.80
N THR A 26 -5.49 3.57 8.99
CA THR A 26 -5.44 4.76 9.86
C THR A 26 -4.32 4.55 10.86
N LEU A 27 -3.31 5.42 10.82
CA LEU A 27 -2.23 5.44 11.79
C LEU A 27 -2.76 5.85 13.17
N PRO A 28 -2.03 5.56 14.27
CA PRO A 28 -2.47 5.89 15.63
C PRO A 28 -2.73 7.39 15.88
N ASP A 29 -2.10 8.26 15.09
CA ASP A 29 -2.29 9.72 15.12
C ASP A 29 -3.50 10.19 14.30
N GLY A 30 -4.24 9.26 13.67
CA GLY A 30 -5.39 9.53 12.83
C GLY A 30 -5.06 9.79 11.35
N ALA A 31 -3.78 9.78 10.96
CA ALA A 31 -3.40 9.99 9.57
C ALA A 31 -3.72 8.76 8.71
N GLY A 32 -4.25 9.00 7.50
CA GLY A 32 -4.46 7.96 6.51
C GLY A 32 -3.13 7.53 5.86
N ALA A 33 -2.99 6.25 5.59
CA ALA A 33 -1.85 5.65 4.92
C ALA A 33 -2.28 4.55 3.95
N LEU A 34 -1.51 4.32 2.88
CA LEU A 34 -1.75 3.21 1.96
C LEU A 34 -1.41 1.88 2.63
N ALA A 35 -2.32 0.92 2.65
CA ALA A 35 -2.05 -0.43 3.15
C ALA A 35 -1.38 -1.31 2.08
N MET A 36 -0.23 -1.87 2.42
CA MET A 36 0.55 -2.78 1.59
C MET A 36 0.83 -4.06 2.36
N PHE A 37 1.02 -5.19 1.68
CA PHE A 37 1.19 -6.49 2.33
C PHE A 37 2.35 -7.28 1.73
N LEU A 38 3.08 -8.03 2.54
CA LEU A 38 4.14 -8.92 2.05
C LEU A 38 3.59 -10.20 1.42
N THR A 39 2.39 -10.62 1.85
CA THR A 39 1.78 -11.87 1.39
C THR A 39 0.32 -11.64 1.01
N GLU A 40 -0.15 -12.42 0.04
CA GLU A 40 -1.55 -12.45 -0.35
C GLU A 40 -2.46 -12.83 0.83
N THR A 41 -2.01 -13.76 1.69
CA THR A 41 -2.74 -14.16 2.90
C THR A 41 -2.98 -12.98 3.84
N ALA A 42 -1.97 -12.16 4.10
CA ALA A 42 -2.11 -10.97 4.96
C ALA A 42 -3.07 -9.94 4.33
N ALA A 43 -3.01 -9.76 3.02
CA ALA A 43 -3.93 -8.91 2.28
C ALA A 43 -5.39 -9.40 2.42
N ASN A 44 -5.63 -10.70 2.20
CA ASN A 44 -6.98 -11.28 2.31
C ASN A 44 -7.54 -11.26 3.73
N GLN A 45 -6.68 -11.43 4.75
CA GLN A 45 -7.06 -11.28 6.16
C GLN A 45 -7.49 -9.85 6.46
N HIS A 46 -6.75 -8.86 5.94
CA HIS A 46 -7.11 -7.47 6.08
C HIS A 46 -8.46 -7.13 5.42
N CYS A 47 -8.73 -7.65 4.21
CA CYS A 47 -10.04 -7.51 3.56
C CYS A 47 -11.18 -8.05 4.43
N SER A 48 -11.00 -9.26 4.96
CA SER A 48 -12.03 -9.94 5.76
C SER A 48 -12.38 -9.18 7.04
N ALA A 49 -11.43 -8.44 7.60
CA ALA A 49 -11.61 -7.63 8.80
C ALA A 49 -12.16 -6.22 8.50
N ALA A 50 -11.74 -5.61 7.38
CA ALA A 50 -12.07 -4.22 7.06
C ALA A 50 -13.35 -4.05 6.23
N ALA A 51 -13.74 -5.06 5.44
CA ALA A 51 -14.83 -4.94 4.49
C ALA A 51 -15.87 -6.04 4.72
N GLY A 52 -17.07 -5.63 5.14
CA GLY A 52 -18.25 -6.49 5.21
C GLY A 52 -18.73 -6.97 3.84
N GLY A 53 -17.88 -7.65 3.06
CA GLY A 53 -18.23 -8.32 1.81
C GLY A 53 -18.02 -7.53 0.51
N GLU A 54 -17.37 -6.37 0.52
CA GLU A 54 -17.05 -5.66 -0.72
C GLU A 54 -15.90 -6.35 -1.49
N GLN A 55 -15.95 -6.31 -2.84
CA GLN A 55 -15.07 -7.01 -3.77
C GLN A 55 -13.62 -6.46 -3.79
N TRP A 56 -12.95 -6.46 -2.66
CA TRP A 56 -11.52 -6.21 -2.59
C TRP A 56 -10.76 -7.37 -3.24
N ARG A 57 -9.73 -7.03 -4.01
CA ARG A 57 -8.84 -7.97 -4.69
C ARG A 57 -7.40 -7.66 -4.30
N ALA A 58 -6.65 -8.69 -3.97
CA ALA A 58 -5.21 -8.59 -3.84
C ALA A 58 -4.57 -8.67 -5.23
N SER A 59 -3.64 -7.76 -5.53
CA SER A 59 -2.73 -7.89 -6.66
C SER A 59 -1.32 -7.58 -6.23
N ARG A 60 -0.36 -8.20 -6.91
CA ARG A 60 1.06 -7.88 -6.82
C ARG A 60 1.43 -7.10 -8.08
N PRO A 61 1.29 -5.77 -8.10
CA PRO A 61 1.60 -4.99 -9.29
C PRO A 61 3.10 -5.08 -9.60
N PRO A 62 3.50 -5.14 -10.88
CA PRO A 62 4.89 -4.96 -11.27
C PRO A 62 5.44 -3.65 -10.72
N ARG A 63 6.76 -3.59 -10.48
CA ARG A 63 7.42 -2.40 -9.91
C ARG A 63 7.01 -1.09 -10.59
N ALA A 64 6.94 -1.06 -11.92
CA ALA A 64 6.56 0.14 -12.67
C ALA A 64 5.12 0.61 -12.34
N GLU A 65 4.17 -0.32 -12.20
CA GLU A 65 2.79 -0.01 -11.83
C GLU A 65 2.68 0.40 -10.36
N LEU A 66 3.41 -0.28 -9.47
CA LEU A 66 3.49 0.09 -8.06
C LEU A 66 3.95 1.54 -7.90
N VAL A 67 5.00 1.94 -8.63
CA VAL A 67 5.49 3.33 -8.64
C VAL A 67 4.40 4.30 -9.07
N GLN A 68 3.63 3.97 -10.10
CA GLN A 68 2.51 4.82 -10.54
C GLN A 68 1.44 4.94 -9.44
N VAL A 69 1.11 3.85 -8.76
CA VAL A 69 0.17 3.87 -7.64
C VAL A 69 0.69 4.76 -6.50
N LEU A 70 1.95 4.60 -6.09
CA LEU A 70 2.55 5.43 -5.03
C LEU A 70 2.51 6.93 -5.40
N LYS A 71 2.76 7.28 -6.67
CA LYS A 71 2.67 8.66 -7.16
C LYS A 71 1.24 9.19 -7.13
N LEU A 72 0.26 8.39 -7.54
CA LEU A 72 -1.16 8.77 -7.50
C LEU A 72 -1.63 8.99 -6.07
N VAL A 73 -1.28 8.08 -5.16
CA VAL A 73 -1.56 8.16 -3.72
C VAL A 73 -0.90 9.40 -3.11
N TYR A 74 0.36 9.68 -3.45
CA TYR A 74 1.04 10.87 -2.96
C TYR A 74 0.36 12.17 -3.44
N ARG A 75 -0.07 12.21 -4.71
CA ARG A 75 -0.79 13.34 -5.31
C ARG A 75 -2.19 13.53 -4.72
N SER A 76 -2.84 12.47 -4.24
CA SER A 76 -4.16 12.57 -3.58
C SER A 76 -4.08 13.12 -2.15
N GLY A 77 -2.87 13.33 -1.62
CA GLY A 77 -2.65 13.94 -0.30
C GLY A 77 -2.19 12.96 0.77
N LEU A 78 -2.21 11.65 0.49
CA LEU A 78 -1.63 10.67 1.40
C LEU A 78 -0.11 10.85 1.48
N ARG A 79 0.42 10.67 2.69
CA ARG A 79 1.85 10.89 2.98
C ARG A 79 2.59 9.62 3.37
N TYR A 80 1.84 8.61 3.80
CA TYR A 80 2.39 7.39 4.35
C TYR A 80 1.87 6.16 3.62
N ALA A 81 2.67 5.11 3.64
CA ALA A 81 2.25 3.76 3.34
C ALA A 81 2.66 2.86 4.51
N VAL A 82 1.88 1.83 4.80
CA VAL A 82 2.14 0.87 5.88
C VAL A 82 2.23 -0.52 5.28
N LEU A 83 3.30 -1.22 5.58
CA LEU A 83 3.50 -2.60 5.20
C LEU A 83 3.06 -3.53 6.32
N ASN A 84 2.24 -4.52 5.96
CA ASN A 84 1.55 -5.44 6.85
C ASN A 84 0.93 -4.70 8.04
N PRO A 85 -0.04 -3.79 7.82
CA PRO A 85 -0.75 -3.16 8.91
C PRO A 85 -1.46 -4.23 9.75
N THR A 86 -1.04 -4.37 11.00
CA THR A 86 -1.72 -5.18 12.01
C THR A 86 -2.03 -4.31 13.23
N ALA A 87 -2.97 -4.75 14.07
CA ALA A 87 -3.23 -4.09 15.36
C ALA A 87 -2.05 -4.21 16.34
N GLU A 88 -1.05 -5.03 16.02
CA GLU A 88 0.14 -5.27 16.83
C GLU A 88 1.34 -4.52 16.25
N SER A 89 2.29 -4.12 17.10
CA SER A 89 3.37 -3.16 16.83
C SER A 89 4.41 -3.53 15.74
N GLY A 90 4.12 -4.46 14.84
CA GLY A 90 5.01 -4.93 13.76
C GLY A 90 4.81 -4.24 12.39
N SER A 91 3.96 -3.22 12.33
CA SER A 91 3.68 -2.50 11.08
C SER A 91 4.83 -1.57 10.70
N HIS A 92 5.36 -1.69 9.48
CA HIS A 92 6.40 -0.78 8.99
C HIS A 92 5.78 0.40 8.25
N VAL A 93 5.97 1.61 8.77
CA VAL A 93 5.45 2.84 8.15
C VAL A 93 6.54 3.48 7.29
N PHE A 94 6.18 3.82 6.06
CA PHE A 94 7.04 4.46 5.07
C PHE A 94 6.50 5.84 4.71
N GLU A 95 7.38 6.82 4.62
CA GLU A 95 7.04 8.14 4.08
C GLU A 95 7.09 8.08 2.55
N LEU A 96 5.95 8.30 1.89
CA LEU A 96 5.83 8.18 0.44
C LEU A 96 6.78 9.12 -0.31
N ARG A 97 7.01 10.31 0.23
CA ARG A 97 7.97 11.25 -0.36
C ARG A 97 9.37 10.66 -0.42
N ARG A 98 9.87 10.11 0.70
CA ARG A 98 11.20 9.49 0.77
C ARG A 98 11.30 8.30 -0.17
N VAL A 99 10.30 7.42 -0.15
CA VAL A 99 10.26 6.26 -1.05
C VAL A 99 10.33 6.71 -2.51
N LEU A 100 9.55 7.72 -2.90
CA LEU A 100 9.56 8.25 -4.27
C LEU A 100 10.90 8.94 -4.61
N GLN A 101 11.56 9.59 -3.65
CA GLN A 101 12.90 10.16 -3.84
C GLN A 101 13.97 9.07 -4.05
N GLU A 102 13.95 8.02 -3.23
CA GLU A 102 14.87 6.88 -3.35
C GLU A 102 14.68 6.13 -4.69
N LEU A 103 13.45 6.13 -5.21
CA LEU A 103 13.12 5.57 -6.52
C LEU A 103 13.45 6.51 -7.70
N GLY A 104 13.87 7.76 -7.44
CA GLY A 104 14.19 8.74 -8.47
C GLY A 104 12.97 9.42 -9.11
N GLU A 105 11.79 9.26 -8.50
CA GLU A 105 10.50 9.78 -9.01
C GLU A 105 10.18 11.19 -8.53
N LEU A 106 10.86 11.65 -7.47
CA LEU A 106 10.78 13.00 -6.94
C LEU A 106 12.18 13.58 -6.72
N PRO A 107 12.36 14.91 -6.86
CA PRO A 107 13.60 15.56 -6.49
C PRO A 107 13.87 15.43 -4.98
N ALA A 108 15.15 15.30 -4.62
CA ALA A 108 15.63 15.25 -3.24
C ALA A 108 15.25 16.52 -2.45
#